data_AF-A0A843SKK3-F1
#
_entry.id   AF-A0A843SKK3-F1
#
_cell.length_a   1.000
_cell.length_b   1.000
_cell.length_c   1.000
_cell.angle_alpha   90.00
_cell.angle_beta   90.00
_cell.angle_gamma   90.00
#
_symmetry.space_group_name_H-M   'P 1'
#
loop_
_entity.id
_entity.type
_entity.pdbx_description
1 polymer ?
#
loop_
_entity_poly.entity_id
_entity_poly.type
_entity_poly.pdbx_seq_one_letter_code
_entity_poly.pdbx_strand_id
1 'polypeptide(L)'
;MTVSPGARDVGLRRLAQLSILLAVASLLATAGALILLSNAAAAGQWIVIAGGASVSASAFAFGVMISLRKTRARQTGFVVVAIAFLTAGLFALLAYVVPEAAWIFGAWTIGLLAYAALATHRLVRWPTGGVWDQPQSRLALFISYRRQDSRETVGRIHDHLRQAFEEKHLFLDADSQTAGEDYRIVIGRALERADVVLAVIGTRWLTVTDREDRRRLDDAEDMVRIELETALERNLLVIPVLIEGASMPGPAEVPPSIRPLCYRTAVPVRPDPDFKNDIERLVVTLRVSQEHQPGGAAIKV
;
A
#
# COMPACT_ATOMS: atom_id res chain seq x y z
N MET A 1 0.44 25.93 22.11
CA MET A 1 1.32 26.32 20.98
C MET A 1 1.41 25.15 20.01
N THR A 2 0.59 25.17 18.97
CA THR A 2 0.49 24.14 17.94
C THR A 2 1.50 24.43 16.84
N VAL A 3 2.57 23.64 16.78
CA VAL A 3 3.56 23.73 15.69
C VAL A 3 2.90 23.20 14.41
N SER A 4 2.72 24.08 13.42
CA SER A 4 2.13 23.77 12.12
C SER A 4 2.85 22.57 11.43
N PRO A 5 2.11 21.63 10.81
CA PRO A 5 2.68 20.43 10.17
C PRO A 5 3.77 20.75 9.13
N GLY A 6 3.70 21.92 8.49
CA GLY A 6 4.69 22.36 7.50
C GLY A 6 6.07 22.70 8.08
N ALA A 7 6.16 23.15 9.33
CA ALA A 7 7.43 23.58 9.93
C ALA A 7 8.34 22.40 10.30
N ARG A 8 7.75 21.26 10.70
CA ARG A 8 8.50 20.02 11.04
C ARG A 8 9.12 19.38 9.80
N ASP A 9 8.46 19.46 8.65
CA ASP A 9 8.96 18.91 7.40
C ASP A 9 10.09 19.75 6.77
N VAL A 10 10.10 21.07 6.99
CA VAL A 10 11.22 21.94 6.56
C VAL A 10 12.48 21.67 7.39
N GLY A 11 12.35 21.49 8.72
CA GLY A 11 13.48 21.15 9.59
C GLY A 11 14.15 19.83 9.21
N LEU A 12 13.35 18.80 8.91
CA LEU A 12 13.86 17.49 8.48
C LEU A 12 14.53 17.52 7.11
N ARG A 13 14.04 18.34 6.17
CA ARG A 13 14.69 18.56 4.86
C ARG A 13 16.05 19.23 5.01
N ARG A 14 16.16 20.24 5.87
CA ARG A 14 17.43 20.93 6.15
C ARG A 14 18.44 19.99 6.80
N LEU A 15 18.01 19.14 7.73
CA LEU A 15 18.88 18.14 8.37
C LEU A 15 19.40 17.09 7.38
N ALA A 16 18.55 16.59 6.47
CA ALA A 16 18.97 15.63 5.44
C ALA A 16 19.91 16.27 4.40
N GLN A 17 19.66 17.52 4.01
CA GLN A 17 20.56 18.24 3.10
C GLN A 17 21.91 18.53 3.75
N LEU A 18 21.93 18.89 5.04
CA LEU A 18 23.15 19.10 5.81
C LEU A 18 23.96 17.81 5.94
N SER A 19 23.33 16.66 6.19
CA SER A 19 24.06 15.39 6.28
C SER A 19 24.70 14.96 4.95
N ILE A 20 23.98 15.16 3.83
CA ILE A 20 24.51 14.88 2.48
C ILE A 20 25.67 15.82 2.15
N LEU A 21 25.54 17.12 2.43
CA LEU A 21 26.61 18.08 2.22
C LEU A 21 27.85 17.77 3.07
N LEU A 22 27.66 17.35 4.33
CA LEU A 22 28.77 16.96 5.21
C LEU A 22 29.48 15.70 4.67
N ALA A 23 28.72 14.72 4.18
CA ALA A 23 29.27 13.49 3.60
C ALA A 23 30.09 13.78 2.33
N VAL A 24 29.57 14.63 1.43
CA VAL A 24 30.28 15.04 0.21
C VAL A 24 31.53 15.86 0.54
N ALA A 25 31.45 16.79 1.51
CA ALA A 25 32.58 17.59 1.96
C ALA A 25 33.68 16.71 2.58
N SER A 26 33.32 15.69 3.38
CA SER A 26 34.25 14.71 3.93
C SER A 26 34.95 13.91 2.83
N LEU A 27 34.20 13.49 1.80
CA LEU A 27 34.73 12.72 0.67
C LEU A 27 35.72 13.53 -0.17
N LEU A 28 35.37 14.80 -0.46
CA LEU A 28 36.22 15.73 -1.21
C LEU A 28 37.48 16.11 -0.41
N ALA A 29 37.35 16.34 0.90
CA ALA A 29 38.49 16.61 1.77
C ALA A 29 39.46 15.41 1.81
N THR A 30 38.92 14.19 1.86
CA THR A 30 39.72 12.95 1.82
C THR A 30 40.43 12.80 0.47
N ALA A 31 39.75 13.07 -0.65
CA ALA A 31 40.35 13.04 -1.98
C ALA A 31 41.44 14.12 -2.17
N GLY A 32 41.20 15.34 -1.66
CA GLY A 32 42.18 16.43 -1.72
C GLY A 32 43.43 16.14 -0.89
N ALA A 33 43.28 15.56 0.29
CA ALA A 33 44.40 15.14 1.13
C ALA A 33 45.28 14.09 0.45
N LEU A 34 44.67 13.15 -0.29
CA LEU A 34 45.38 12.11 -1.05
C LEU A 34 46.24 12.68 -2.19
N ILE A 35 45.83 13.77 -2.82
CA ILE A 35 46.55 14.39 -3.94
C ILE A 35 47.75 15.22 -3.47
N LEU A 36 47.69 15.78 -2.26
CA LEU A 36 48.65 16.78 -1.75
C LEU A 36 49.78 16.22 -0.87
N LEU A 37 49.75 14.94 -0.49
CA LEU A 37 50.69 14.39 0.50
C LEU A 37 51.78 13.50 -0.12
N SER A 38 53.02 13.98 -0.09
CA SER A 38 54.24 13.23 -0.46
C SER A 38 54.71 12.22 0.60
N ASN A 39 54.05 12.14 1.77
CA ASN A 39 54.39 11.26 2.91
C ASN A 39 53.17 10.38 3.33
N ALA A 40 52.75 9.48 2.43
CA ALA A 40 51.52 8.70 2.56
C ALA A 40 51.47 7.71 3.74
N ALA A 41 52.61 7.29 4.30
CA ALA A 41 52.66 6.27 5.36
C ALA A 41 52.07 6.74 6.71
N ALA A 42 52.27 8.00 7.10
CA ALA A 42 51.68 8.57 8.32
C ALA A 42 50.21 9.01 8.12
N ALA A 43 49.82 9.29 6.87
CA ALA A 43 48.46 9.71 6.52
C ALA A 43 47.49 8.53 6.30
N GLY A 44 48.00 7.34 5.96
CA GLY A 44 47.20 6.14 5.71
C GLY A 44 46.32 5.73 6.91
N GLN A 45 46.83 5.89 8.15
CA GLN A 45 46.05 5.63 9.36
C GLN A 45 44.86 6.59 9.51
N TRP A 46 45.05 7.88 9.20
CA TRP A 46 43.97 8.88 9.26
C TRP A 46 42.92 8.66 8.19
N ILE A 47 43.31 8.22 6.99
CA ILE A 47 42.38 7.85 5.91
C ILE A 47 41.51 6.65 6.31
N VAL A 48 42.09 5.66 6.97
CA VAL A 48 41.35 4.51 7.53
C VAL A 48 40.40 4.95 8.65
N ILE A 49 40.85 5.82 9.56
CA ILE A 49 40.02 6.35 10.66
C ILE A 49 38.85 7.19 10.10
N ALA A 50 39.12 8.08 9.14
CA ALA A 50 38.10 8.94 8.52
C ALA A 50 37.10 8.12 7.68
N GLY A 51 37.58 7.12 6.95
CA GLY A 51 36.74 6.16 6.24
C GLY A 51 35.82 5.40 7.20
N GLY A 52 36.37 4.92 8.32
CA GLY A 52 35.60 4.20 9.31
C GLY A 52 34.54 5.04 10.01
N ALA A 53 34.89 6.27 10.39
CA ALA A 53 33.94 7.24 10.96
C ALA A 53 32.78 7.54 10.00
N SER A 54 33.07 7.65 8.69
CA SER A 54 32.05 7.91 7.66
C SER A 54 31.08 6.75 7.48
N VAL A 55 31.56 5.50 7.56
CA VAL A 55 30.71 4.30 7.52
C VAL A 55 29.85 4.19 8.78
N SER A 56 30.42 4.42 9.96
CA SER A 56 29.67 4.41 11.23
C SER A 56 28.60 5.51 11.27
N ALA A 57 28.91 6.72 10.78
CA ALA A 57 27.94 7.80 10.66
C ALA A 57 26.81 7.46 9.67
N SER A 58 27.13 6.82 8.54
CA SER A 58 26.14 6.35 7.55
C SER A 58 25.23 5.27 8.11
N ALA A 59 25.80 4.31 8.85
CA ALA A 59 25.06 3.26 9.55
C ALA A 59 24.13 3.82 10.64
N PHE A 60 24.62 4.78 11.42
CA PHE A 60 23.83 5.48 12.45
C PHE A 60 22.70 6.31 11.83
N ALA A 61 22.99 7.12 10.80
CA ALA A 61 21.99 7.92 10.09
C ALA A 61 20.89 7.05 9.49
N PHE A 62 21.24 5.89 8.93
CA PHE A 62 20.28 4.91 8.44
C PHE A 62 19.43 4.28 9.55
N GLY A 63 20.03 3.94 10.70
CA GLY A 63 19.31 3.44 11.87
C GLY A 63 18.30 4.45 12.42
N VAL A 64 18.66 5.73 12.49
CA VAL A 64 17.76 6.83 12.86
C VAL A 64 16.65 6.99 11.83
N MET A 65 16.95 6.84 10.54
CA MET A 65 15.96 6.95 9.47
C MET A 65 14.93 5.81 9.47
N ILE A 66 15.37 4.59 9.79
CA ILE A 66 14.50 3.43 10.03
C ILE A 66 13.54 3.72 11.19
N SER A 67 14.02 4.33 12.27
CA SER A 67 13.17 4.66 13.43
C SER A 67 12.00 5.60 13.09
N LEU A 68 12.13 6.44 12.06
CA LEU A 68 11.17 7.50 11.75
C LEU A 68 10.01 7.09 10.80
N ARG A 69 9.97 5.85 10.28
CA ARG A 69 8.86 5.28 9.45
C ARG A 69 8.31 6.18 8.31
N LYS A 70 9.12 7.08 7.73
CA LYS A 70 8.68 7.95 6.62
C LYS A 70 8.87 7.30 5.25
N THR A 71 7.94 7.54 4.32
CA THR A 71 7.99 7.02 2.93
C THR A 71 9.28 7.37 2.17
N ARG A 72 9.79 8.59 2.35
CA ARG A 72 11.05 9.04 1.71
C ARG A 72 12.30 8.39 2.30
N ALA A 73 12.22 7.79 3.50
CA ALA A 73 13.33 7.10 4.13
C ALA A 73 13.84 5.92 3.27
N ARG A 74 12.95 5.28 2.51
CA ARG A 74 13.33 4.19 1.61
C ARG A 74 14.24 4.67 0.47
N GLN A 75 13.85 5.75 -0.22
CA GLN A 75 14.66 6.32 -1.31
C GLN A 75 16.00 6.82 -0.80
N THR A 76 16.02 7.54 0.33
CA THR A 76 17.26 8.00 0.96
C THR A 76 18.13 6.82 1.42
N GLY A 77 17.53 5.74 1.92
CA GLY A 77 18.25 4.51 2.27
C GLY A 77 18.98 3.88 1.08
N PHE A 78 18.34 3.78 -0.09
CA PHE A 78 19.00 3.27 -1.30
C PHE A 78 20.17 4.16 -1.75
N VAL A 79 20.03 5.49 -1.62
CA VAL A 79 21.12 6.43 -1.89
C VAL A 79 22.30 6.21 -0.93
N VAL A 80 22.03 5.99 0.37
CA VAL A 80 23.09 5.70 1.36
C VAL A 80 23.81 4.38 1.04
N VAL A 81 23.07 3.34 0.64
CA VAL A 81 23.67 2.07 0.21
C VAL A 81 24.55 2.28 -1.04
N ALA A 82 24.09 3.06 -2.02
CA ALA A 82 24.88 3.36 -3.21
C ALA A 82 26.18 4.12 -2.88
N ILE A 83 26.12 5.09 -1.97
CA ILE A 83 27.32 5.82 -1.49
C ILE A 83 28.29 4.87 -0.78
N ALA A 84 27.78 3.92 0.02
CA ALA A 84 28.62 2.92 0.66
C ALA A 84 29.38 2.09 -0.38
N PHE A 85 28.70 1.59 -1.42
CA PHE A 85 29.36 0.84 -2.51
C PHE A 85 30.43 1.66 -3.25
N LEU A 86 30.13 2.92 -3.58
CA LEU A 86 31.11 3.82 -4.22
C LEU A 86 32.33 4.04 -3.32
N THR A 87 32.11 4.19 -2.02
CA THR A 87 33.16 4.34 -1.01
C THR A 87 34.02 3.07 -0.97
N ALA A 88 33.41 1.87 -0.95
CA ALA A 88 34.14 0.60 -1.04
C ALA A 88 35.02 0.51 -2.30
N GLY A 89 34.48 0.91 -3.46
CA GLY A 89 35.22 0.92 -4.72
C GLY A 89 36.43 1.85 -4.69
N LEU A 90 36.28 3.05 -4.13
CA LEU A 90 37.39 3.99 -3.95
C LEU A 90 38.47 3.43 -3.01
N PHE A 91 38.08 2.77 -1.92
CA PHE A 91 39.01 2.15 -0.98
C PHE A 91 39.73 0.93 -1.55
N ALA A 92 39.07 0.14 -2.40
CA ALA A 92 39.72 -0.96 -3.13
C ALA A 92 40.83 -0.43 -4.05
N LEU A 93 40.61 0.72 -4.70
CA LEU A 93 41.62 1.38 -5.53
C LEU A 93 42.81 1.89 -4.70
N LEU A 94 42.56 2.41 -3.49
CA LEU A 94 43.61 2.82 -2.53
C LEU A 94 44.42 1.64 -1.98
N ALA A 95 43.79 0.50 -1.72
CA ALA A 95 44.46 -0.70 -1.25
C ALA A 95 45.49 -1.24 -2.26
N TYR A 96 45.27 -1.01 -3.55
CA TYR A 96 46.24 -1.34 -4.61
C TYR A 96 47.49 -0.46 -4.53
N VAL A 97 47.36 0.80 -4.09
CA VAL A 97 48.45 1.78 -4.02
C VAL A 97 49.25 1.65 -2.71
N VAL A 98 48.64 1.17 -1.62
CA VAL A 98 49.29 1.06 -0.30
C VAL A 98 49.12 -0.38 0.27
N PRO A 99 50.01 -1.32 -0.09
CA PRO A 99 49.87 -2.74 0.25
C PRO A 99 49.91 -3.05 1.75
N GLU A 100 50.63 -2.25 2.54
CA GLU A 100 50.80 -2.45 3.99
C GLU A 100 49.48 -2.32 4.78
N ALA A 101 48.50 -1.60 4.21
CA ALA A 101 47.18 -1.42 4.80
C ALA A 101 46.10 -2.38 4.24
N ALA A 102 46.47 -3.28 3.32
CA ALA A 102 45.54 -4.17 2.61
C ALA A 102 44.67 -5.05 3.53
N TRP A 103 45.23 -5.54 4.65
CA TRP A 103 44.47 -6.37 5.60
C TRP A 103 43.38 -5.59 6.34
N ILE A 104 43.66 -4.32 6.67
CA ILE A 104 42.67 -3.40 7.27
C ILE A 104 41.58 -3.10 6.25
N PHE A 105 41.95 -2.82 5.00
CA PHE A 105 40.98 -2.62 3.90
C PHE A 105 40.09 -3.84 3.68
N GLY A 106 40.64 -5.05 3.73
CA GLY A 106 39.88 -6.30 3.61
C GLY A 106 38.83 -6.46 4.70
N ALA A 107 39.21 -6.26 5.97
CA ALA A 107 38.30 -6.33 7.11
C ALA A 107 37.14 -5.30 7.00
N TRP A 108 37.45 -4.07 6.59
CA TRP A 108 36.47 -3.01 6.37
C TRP A 108 35.51 -3.30 5.21
N THR A 109 36.04 -3.80 4.09
CA THR A 109 35.22 -4.13 2.90
C THR A 109 34.20 -5.21 3.22
N ILE A 110 34.59 -6.23 3.98
CA ILE A 110 33.67 -7.28 4.44
C ILE A 110 32.55 -6.69 5.30
N GLY A 111 32.89 -5.82 6.27
CA GLY A 111 31.89 -5.17 7.13
C GLY A 111 30.92 -4.28 6.35
N LEU A 112 31.43 -3.54 5.36
CA LEU A 112 30.60 -2.67 4.52
C LEU A 112 29.68 -3.46 3.59
N LEU A 113 30.17 -4.55 2.97
CA LEU A 113 29.35 -5.43 2.14
C LEU A 113 28.26 -6.12 2.95
N ALA A 114 28.59 -6.61 4.16
CA ALA A 114 27.61 -7.19 5.08
C ALA A 114 26.54 -6.17 5.48
N TYR A 115 26.95 -4.92 5.77
CA TYR A 115 26.02 -3.83 6.07
C TYR A 115 25.13 -3.48 4.86
N ALA A 116 25.71 -3.34 3.67
CA ALA A 116 24.97 -3.03 2.46
C ALA A 116 23.94 -4.13 2.12
N ALA A 117 24.31 -5.40 2.27
CA ALA A 117 23.40 -6.53 2.12
C ALA A 117 22.24 -6.46 3.13
N LEU A 118 22.54 -6.23 4.41
CA LEU A 118 21.53 -6.11 5.47
C LEU A 118 20.60 -4.91 5.24
N ALA A 119 21.15 -3.75 4.89
CA ALA A 119 20.41 -2.52 4.62
C ALA A 119 19.50 -2.67 3.40
N THR A 120 20.02 -3.25 2.30
CA THR A 120 19.25 -3.53 1.08
C THR A 120 18.11 -4.51 1.39
N HIS A 121 18.40 -5.60 2.09
CA HIS A 121 17.38 -6.57 2.49
C HIS A 121 16.26 -5.94 3.32
N ARG A 122 16.58 -5.02 4.24
CA ARG A 122 15.57 -4.28 5.01
C ARG A 122 14.84 -3.22 4.20
N LEU A 123 15.51 -2.56 3.25
CA LEU A 123 14.93 -1.53 2.39
C LEU A 123 13.96 -2.08 1.33
N VAL A 124 14.26 -3.26 0.79
CA VAL A 124 13.37 -3.95 -0.15
C VAL A 124 12.05 -4.32 0.52
N ARG A 125 12.10 -4.72 1.80
CA ARG A 125 10.91 -5.01 2.62
C ARG A 125 10.29 -3.75 3.25
N TRP A 126 10.79 -2.57 2.94
CA TRP A 126 10.34 -1.33 3.56
C TRP A 126 9.00 -0.89 2.98
N PRO A 127 8.03 -0.52 3.82
CA PRO A 127 6.74 -0.06 3.35
C PRO A 127 6.90 1.17 2.45
N THR A 128 6.38 1.07 1.22
CA THR A 128 6.33 2.15 0.23
C THR A 128 5.49 3.37 0.65
N GLY A 129 4.84 3.33 1.81
CA GLY A 129 3.84 4.31 2.22
C GLY A 129 2.59 4.29 1.35
N GLY A 130 2.43 3.24 0.52
CA GLY A 130 1.23 2.99 -0.25
C GLY A 130 0.13 2.42 0.63
N VAL A 131 -1.08 2.34 0.07
CA VAL A 131 -2.26 1.85 0.78
C VAL A 131 -2.04 0.40 1.29
N TRP A 132 -1.30 -0.40 0.54
CA TRP A 132 -0.97 -1.80 0.84
C TRP A 132 0.02 -2.00 1.99
N ASP A 133 0.68 -0.93 2.45
CA ASP A 133 1.63 -0.99 3.58
C ASP A 133 0.97 -0.77 4.93
N GLN A 134 -0.28 -0.32 4.93
CA GLN A 134 -1.04 -0.12 6.15
C GLN A 134 -1.51 -1.47 6.70
N PRO A 135 -1.69 -1.59 8.03
CA PRO A 135 -2.29 -2.79 8.61
C PRO A 135 -3.66 -3.05 7.97
N GLN A 136 -4.01 -4.33 7.87
CA GLN A 136 -5.33 -4.74 7.38
C GLN A 136 -6.42 -4.13 8.26
N SER A 137 -7.47 -3.62 7.63
CA SER A 137 -8.64 -3.11 8.33
C SER A 137 -9.60 -4.25 8.69
N ARG A 138 -10.34 -4.06 9.78
CA ARG A 138 -11.44 -4.94 10.23
C ARG A 138 -12.81 -4.54 9.70
N LEU A 139 -12.87 -3.50 8.86
CA LEU A 139 -14.11 -3.08 8.21
C LEU A 139 -14.68 -4.26 7.42
N ALA A 140 -15.93 -4.61 7.70
CA ALA A 140 -16.61 -5.73 7.08
C ALA A 140 -17.25 -5.33 5.75
N LEU A 141 -16.81 -5.98 4.67
CA LEU A 141 -17.25 -5.69 3.32
C LEU A 141 -18.08 -6.85 2.77
N PHE A 142 -19.27 -6.55 2.29
CA PHE A 142 -20.07 -7.48 1.50
C PHE A 142 -20.02 -7.09 0.02
N ILE A 143 -19.65 -8.02 -0.85
CA ILE A 143 -19.53 -7.78 -2.30
C ILE A 143 -20.70 -8.45 -3.01
N SER A 144 -21.67 -7.65 -3.41
CA SER A 144 -22.81 -8.09 -4.23
C SER A 144 -22.45 -7.93 -5.71
N TYR A 145 -22.54 -9.01 -6.48
CA TYR A 145 -22.25 -8.98 -7.91
C TYR A 145 -23.05 -10.04 -8.68
N ARG A 146 -23.27 -9.77 -9.97
CA ARG A 146 -23.92 -10.72 -10.86
C ARG A 146 -22.85 -11.61 -11.52
N ARG A 147 -22.77 -12.88 -11.15
CA ARG A 147 -21.76 -13.83 -11.68
C ARG A 147 -21.68 -13.89 -13.21
N GLN A 148 -22.83 -13.88 -13.88
CA GLN A 148 -22.91 -13.89 -15.34
C GLN A 148 -22.41 -12.59 -15.98
N ASP A 149 -22.30 -11.51 -15.22
CA ASP A 149 -21.86 -10.18 -15.66
C ASP A 149 -20.35 -10.00 -15.42
N SER A 150 -19.89 -10.23 -14.18
CA SER A 150 -18.64 -9.65 -13.69
C SER A 150 -17.69 -10.57 -12.92
N ARG A 151 -17.87 -11.90 -12.97
CA ARG A 151 -17.13 -12.88 -12.14
C ARG A 151 -15.61 -12.69 -12.11
N GLU A 152 -14.97 -12.56 -13.28
CA GLU A 152 -13.51 -12.46 -13.34
C GLU A 152 -12.99 -11.15 -12.74
N THR A 153 -13.62 -10.02 -13.10
CA THR A 153 -13.28 -8.70 -12.58
C THR A 153 -13.49 -8.62 -11.07
N VAL A 154 -14.57 -9.20 -10.54
CA VAL A 154 -14.82 -9.26 -9.09
C VAL A 154 -13.79 -10.11 -8.37
N GLY A 155 -13.38 -11.25 -8.95
CA GLY A 155 -12.28 -12.05 -8.39
C GLY A 155 -11.00 -11.22 -8.25
N ARG A 156 -10.64 -10.43 -9.27
CA ARG A 156 -9.50 -9.50 -9.21
C ARG A 156 -9.66 -8.42 -8.15
N ILE A 157 -10.87 -7.85 -8.00
CA ILE A 157 -11.18 -6.86 -6.95
C ILE A 157 -10.97 -7.49 -5.57
N HIS A 158 -11.55 -8.67 -5.34
CA HIS A 158 -11.42 -9.42 -4.10
C HIS A 158 -9.95 -9.70 -3.73
N ASP A 159 -9.14 -10.14 -4.70
CA ASP A 159 -7.71 -10.40 -4.52
C ASP A 159 -6.89 -9.18 -4.10
N HIS A 160 -7.35 -7.98 -4.43
CA HIS A 160 -6.73 -6.74 -3.95
C HIS A 160 -7.30 -6.33 -2.59
N LEU A 161 -8.61 -6.46 -2.36
CA LEU A 161 -9.22 -6.14 -1.08
C LEU A 161 -8.64 -6.98 0.07
N ARG A 162 -8.37 -8.28 -0.14
CA ARG A 162 -7.73 -9.15 0.88
C ARG A 162 -6.33 -8.72 1.32
N GLN A 163 -5.67 -7.85 0.55
CA GLN A 163 -4.38 -7.27 0.94
C GLN A 163 -4.58 -6.12 1.96
N ALA A 164 -5.71 -5.42 1.90
CA ALA A 164 -6.00 -4.25 2.73
C ALA A 164 -7.02 -4.51 3.84
N PHE A 165 -7.78 -5.59 3.79
CA PHE A 165 -8.82 -5.96 4.75
C PHE A 165 -8.62 -7.41 5.22
N GLU A 166 -8.95 -7.70 6.47
CA GLU A 166 -8.84 -9.04 7.04
C GLU A 166 -9.84 -9.99 6.35
N GLU A 167 -9.38 -11.13 5.82
CA GLU A 167 -10.18 -12.08 5.01
C GLU A 167 -11.52 -12.47 5.64
N LYS A 168 -11.55 -12.73 6.97
CA LYS A 168 -12.77 -13.09 7.70
C LYS A 168 -13.85 -11.99 7.73
N HIS A 169 -13.50 -10.78 7.31
CA HIS A 169 -14.38 -9.61 7.20
C HIS A 169 -14.74 -9.30 5.73
N LEU A 170 -14.27 -10.10 4.78
CA LEU A 170 -14.64 -10.03 3.37
C LEU A 170 -15.67 -11.12 3.06
N PHE A 171 -16.88 -10.70 2.71
CA PHE A 171 -17.96 -11.57 2.31
C PHE A 171 -18.17 -11.43 0.81
N LEU A 172 -17.72 -12.44 0.05
CA LEU A 172 -17.86 -12.49 -1.40
C LEU A 172 -18.90 -13.52 -1.77
N ASP A 173 -20.12 -13.05 -2.07
CA ASP A 173 -21.23 -13.93 -2.49
C ASP A 173 -21.51 -15.02 -1.44
N ALA A 174 -22.66 -15.67 -1.50
CA ALA A 174 -22.96 -16.78 -0.60
C ALA A 174 -22.19 -18.06 -0.98
N ASP A 175 -20.99 -18.01 -1.58
CA ASP A 175 -20.30 -19.19 -2.10
C ASP A 175 -19.65 -20.07 -1.00
N SER A 176 -19.55 -19.60 0.24
CA SER A 176 -19.09 -20.41 1.38
C SER A 176 -20.19 -21.32 1.97
N GLN A 177 -21.17 -21.74 1.16
CA GLN A 177 -22.28 -22.58 1.59
C GLN A 177 -21.80 -23.98 1.95
N THR A 178 -22.19 -24.43 3.15
CA THR A 178 -22.22 -25.86 3.43
C THR A 178 -23.44 -26.45 2.73
N ALA A 179 -23.30 -27.61 2.09
CA ALA A 179 -24.40 -28.25 1.36
C ALA A 179 -25.64 -28.40 2.26
N GLY A 180 -26.79 -27.84 1.84
CA GLY A 180 -28.07 -27.93 2.53
C GLY A 180 -28.46 -26.72 3.39
N GLU A 181 -27.63 -25.69 3.54
CA GLU A 181 -28.04 -24.45 4.21
C GLU A 181 -29.02 -23.62 3.35
N ASP A 182 -30.03 -23.00 3.99
CA ASP A 182 -30.86 -21.99 3.31
C ASP A 182 -30.02 -20.74 3.04
N TYR A 183 -29.73 -20.50 1.77
CA TYR A 183 -28.89 -19.40 1.31
C TYR A 183 -29.39 -18.04 1.79
N ARG A 184 -30.70 -17.84 1.97
CA ARG A 184 -31.29 -16.57 2.43
C ARG A 184 -30.86 -16.25 3.86
N ILE A 185 -30.76 -17.28 4.70
CA ILE A 185 -30.30 -17.17 6.09
C ILE A 185 -28.80 -16.86 6.13
N VAL A 186 -28.02 -17.43 5.21
CA VAL A 186 -26.58 -17.16 5.12
C VAL A 186 -26.32 -15.71 4.70
N ILE A 187 -27.03 -15.22 3.67
CA ILE A 187 -26.91 -13.85 3.18
C ILE A 187 -27.36 -12.84 4.24
N GLY A 188 -28.48 -13.11 4.92
CA GLY A 188 -28.95 -12.28 6.02
C GLY A 188 -27.89 -12.11 7.11
N ARG A 189 -27.23 -13.21 7.51
CA ARG A 189 -26.13 -13.22 8.50
C ARG A 189 -24.88 -12.50 8.00
N ALA A 190 -24.54 -12.62 6.72
CA ALA A 190 -23.40 -11.92 6.13
C ALA A 190 -23.64 -10.40 6.07
N LEU A 191 -24.84 -9.98 5.64
CA LEU A 191 -25.26 -8.58 5.62
C LEU A 191 -25.42 -7.98 7.02
N GLU A 192 -25.80 -8.77 8.03
CA GLU A 192 -25.83 -8.33 9.43
C GLU A 192 -24.45 -7.94 9.96
N ARG A 193 -23.40 -8.56 9.43
CA ARG A 193 -22.01 -8.33 9.84
C ARG A 193 -21.31 -7.29 8.98
N ALA A 194 -21.92 -6.87 7.88
CA ALA A 194 -21.30 -5.99 6.91
C ALA A 194 -21.46 -4.51 7.32
N ASP A 195 -20.35 -3.78 7.33
CA ASP A 195 -20.34 -2.33 7.52
C ASP A 195 -20.60 -1.60 6.20
N VAL A 196 -20.15 -2.19 5.09
CA VAL A 196 -20.26 -1.63 3.73
C VAL A 196 -20.66 -2.72 2.74
N VAL A 197 -21.56 -2.37 1.82
CA VAL A 197 -21.96 -3.22 0.70
C VAL A 197 -21.42 -2.62 -0.60
N LEU A 198 -20.56 -3.36 -1.29
CA LEU A 198 -20.09 -3.04 -2.63
C LEU A 198 -21.06 -3.65 -3.65
N ALA A 199 -21.79 -2.80 -4.37
CA ALA A 199 -22.67 -3.21 -5.45
C ALA A 199 -21.90 -3.15 -6.77
N VAL A 200 -21.36 -4.29 -7.24
CA VAL A 200 -20.56 -4.33 -8.47
C VAL A 200 -21.47 -4.41 -9.69
N ILE A 201 -21.39 -3.38 -10.53
CA ILE A 201 -22.24 -3.19 -11.72
C ILE A 201 -21.33 -3.24 -12.96
N GLY A 202 -21.45 -4.29 -13.74
CA GLY A 202 -20.86 -4.41 -15.08
C GLY A 202 -21.87 -4.09 -16.19
N THR A 203 -21.43 -4.26 -17.43
CA THR A 203 -22.16 -3.81 -18.63
C THR A 203 -23.45 -4.57 -18.89
N ARG A 204 -23.58 -5.80 -18.36
CA ARG A 204 -24.77 -6.64 -18.51
C ARG A 204 -25.60 -6.71 -17.23
N TRP A 205 -25.21 -6.02 -16.16
CA TRP A 205 -25.87 -6.08 -14.85
C TRP A 205 -27.40 -5.94 -14.92
N LEU A 206 -27.88 -4.99 -15.74
CA LEU A 206 -29.30 -4.72 -16.00
C LEU A 206 -29.96 -5.72 -16.96
N THR A 207 -29.22 -6.31 -17.89
CA THR A 207 -29.75 -6.97 -19.08
C THR A 207 -29.67 -8.49 -19.04
N VAL A 208 -28.95 -9.08 -18.07
CA VAL A 208 -28.95 -10.54 -17.90
C VAL A 208 -30.38 -11.05 -17.68
N THR A 209 -30.77 -12.04 -18.48
CA THR A 209 -32.07 -12.70 -18.42
C THR A 209 -32.02 -14.09 -17.79
N ASP A 210 -33.18 -14.58 -17.32
CA ASP A 210 -33.40 -15.96 -16.88
C ASP A 210 -33.60 -16.90 -18.09
N ARG A 211 -34.01 -18.16 -17.83
CA ARG A 211 -34.26 -19.14 -18.91
C ARG A 211 -35.51 -18.82 -19.74
N GLU A 212 -36.37 -17.93 -19.26
CA GLU A 212 -37.62 -17.50 -19.89
C GLU A 212 -37.46 -16.12 -20.57
N ASP A 213 -36.22 -15.66 -20.73
CA ASP A 213 -35.83 -14.38 -21.32
C ASP A 213 -36.37 -13.14 -20.56
N ARG A 214 -36.68 -13.30 -19.27
CA ARG A 214 -37.04 -12.19 -18.40
C ARG A 214 -35.81 -11.64 -17.70
N ARG A 215 -35.73 -10.32 -17.54
CA ARG A 215 -34.63 -9.69 -16.82
C ARG A 215 -34.59 -10.23 -15.39
N ARG A 216 -33.43 -10.77 -14.99
CA ARG A 216 -33.26 -11.31 -13.65
C ARG A 216 -33.49 -10.26 -12.56
N LEU A 217 -33.12 -9.01 -12.82
CA LEU A 217 -33.32 -7.94 -11.84
C LEU A 217 -34.79 -7.67 -11.53
N ASP A 218 -35.72 -8.03 -12.44
CA ASP A 218 -37.15 -7.85 -12.22
C ASP A 218 -37.77 -9.04 -11.45
N ASP A 219 -37.07 -10.17 -11.35
CA ASP A 219 -37.43 -11.31 -10.50
C ASP A 219 -37.22 -10.94 -9.02
N ALA A 220 -38.21 -11.25 -8.18
CA ALA A 220 -38.13 -11.02 -6.74
C ALA A 220 -37.21 -12.04 -6.04
N GLU A 221 -36.93 -13.17 -6.69
CA GLU A 221 -36.02 -14.21 -6.20
C GLU A 221 -34.56 -14.03 -6.66
N ASP A 222 -34.26 -12.96 -7.41
CA ASP A 222 -32.88 -12.68 -7.84
C ASP A 222 -32.01 -12.25 -6.67
N MET A 223 -30.90 -12.96 -6.49
CA MET A 223 -30.03 -12.77 -5.33
C MET A 223 -29.48 -11.35 -5.18
N VAL A 224 -29.02 -10.78 -6.29
CA VAL A 224 -28.44 -9.42 -6.30
C VAL A 224 -29.51 -8.41 -5.89
N ARG A 225 -30.76 -8.60 -6.33
CA ARG A 225 -31.87 -7.77 -5.88
C ARG A 225 -32.11 -7.94 -4.38
N ILE A 226 -32.26 -9.16 -3.88
CA ILE A 226 -32.52 -9.42 -2.46
C ILE A 226 -31.43 -8.81 -1.57
N GLU A 227 -30.16 -8.98 -1.94
CA GLU A 227 -29.01 -8.43 -1.22
C GLU A 227 -29.07 -6.89 -1.15
N LEU A 228 -29.34 -6.24 -2.29
CA LEU A 228 -29.39 -4.78 -2.39
C LEU A 228 -30.62 -4.19 -1.71
N GLU A 229 -31.78 -4.83 -1.83
CA GLU A 229 -33.00 -4.46 -1.10
C GLU A 229 -32.72 -4.51 0.40
N THR A 230 -32.21 -5.65 0.89
CA THR A 230 -31.89 -5.84 2.31
C THR A 230 -30.89 -4.80 2.81
N ALA A 231 -29.83 -4.53 2.03
CA ALA A 231 -28.83 -3.54 2.40
C ALA A 231 -29.38 -2.11 2.46
N LEU A 232 -30.23 -1.74 1.49
CA LEU A 232 -30.85 -0.41 1.43
C LEU A 232 -31.92 -0.23 2.52
N GLU A 233 -32.74 -1.23 2.78
CA GLU A 233 -33.75 -1.22 3.85
C GLU A 233 -33.11 -1.07 5.23
N ARG A 234 -31.97 -1.72 5.45
CA ARG A 234 -31.16 -1.59 6.67
C ARG A 234 -30.31 -0.32 6.72
N ASN A 235 -30.38 0.52 5.69
CA ASN A 235 -29.60 1.74 5.54
C ASN A 235 -28.08 1.52 5.70
N LEU A 236 -27.57 0.38 5.19
CA LEU A 236 -26.14 0.12 5.12
C LEU A 236 -25.47 1.08 4.12
N LEU A 237 -24.16 1.29 4.27
CA LEU A 237 -23.39 2.04 3.29
C LEU A 237 -23.23 1.23 2.02
N VAL A 238 -24.10 1.48 1.03
CA VAL A 238 -24.03 0.86 -0.29
C VAL A 238 -23.21 1.73 -1.23
N ILE A 239 -22.10 1.20 -1.75
CA ILE A 239 -21.22 1.87 -2.71
C ILE A 239 -21.33 1.13 -4.05
N PRO A 240 -21.91 1.75 -5.09
CA PRO A 240 -21.86 1.22 -6.44
C PRO A 240 -20.42 1.23 -6.96
N VAL A 241 -19.96 0.10 -7.48
CA VAL A 241 -18.66 -0.05 -8.12
C VAL A 241 -18.89 -0.36 -9.60
N LEU A 242 -18.58 0.60 -10.46
CA LEU A 242 -18.78 0.47 -11.90
C LEU A 242 -17.54 -0.16 -12.53
N ILE A 243 -17.72 -1.25 -13.26
CA ILE A 243 -16.62 -1.94 -13.95
C ILE A 243 -16.83 -1.95 -15.46
N GLU A 244 -15.78 -2.21 -16.22
CA GLU A 244 -15.86 -2.48 -17.67
C GLU A 244 -16.56 -1.36 -18.47
N GLY A 245 -16.51 -0.13 -17.98
CA GLY A 245 -17.18 1.03 -18.61
C GLY A 245 -18.70 1.09 -18.37
N ALA A 246 -19.22 0.32 -17.41
CA ALA A 246 -20.62 0.40 -17.01
C ALA A 246 -20.99 1.80 -16.51
N SER A 247 -22.26 2.15 -16.71
CA SER A 247 -22.85 3.41 -16.22
C SER A 247 -23.84 3.12 -15.09
N MET A 248 -24.08 4.12 -14.25
CA MET A 248 -25.13 4.00 -13.23
C MET A 248 -26.49 3.79 -13.89
N PRO A 249 -27.30 2.82 -13.41
CA PRO A 249 -28.64 2.63 -13.92
C PRO A 249 -29.55 3.80 -13.54
N GLY A 250 -30.46 4.16 -14.43
CA GLY A 250 -31.53 5.12 -14.17
C GLY A 250 -32.61 4.56 -13.25
N PRO A 251 -33.33 5.40 -12.48
CA PRO A 251 -34.39 4.94 -11.56
C PRO A 251 -35.57 4.21 -12.22
N ALA A 252 -35.77 4.38 -13.53
CA ALA A 252 -36.79 3.70 -14.31
C ALA A 252 -36.34 2.30 -14.81
N GLU A 253 -35.03 2.03 -14.80
CA GLU A 253 -34.45 0.77 -15.30
C GLU A 253 -34.37 -0.31 -14.22
N VAL A 254 -34.64 0.06 -12.97
CA VAL A 254 -34.54 -0.83 -11.80
C VAL A 254 -35.88 -0.94 -11.05
N PRO A 255 -36.12 -2.06 -10.34
CA PRO A 255 -37.27 -2.21 -9.46
C PRO A 255 -37.38 -1.07 -8.43
N PRO A 256 -38.61 -0.67 -8.03
CA PRO A 256 -38.83 0.44 -7.09
C PRO A 256 -38.06 0.34 -5.78
N SER A 257 -37.91 -0.88 -5.26
CA SER A 257 -37.24 -1.21 -4.00
C SER A 257 -35.75 -0.91 -3.99
N ILE A 258 -35.06 -1.02 -5.13
CA ILE A 258 -33.62 -0.72 -5.23
C ILE A 258 -33.30 0.63 -5.89
N ARG A 259 -34.32 1.43 -6.25
CA ARG A 259 -34.14 2.81 -6.77
C ARG A 259 -33.22 3.68 -5.94
N PRO A 260 -33.17 3.60 -4.59
CA PRO A 260 -32.21 4.38 -3.81
C PRO A 260 -30.74 4.15 -4.22
N LEU A 261 -30.40 3.00 -4.82
CA LEU A 261 -29.06 2.72 -5.36
C LEU A 261 -28.65 3.74 -6.43
N CYS A 262 -29.58 4.14 -7.30
CA CYS A 262 -29.33 5.05 -8.43
C CYS A 262 -28.84 6.44 -8.00
N TYR A 263 -29.06 6.81 -6.73
CA TYR A 263 -28.68 8.09 -6.16
C TYR A 263 -27.42 8.02 -5.29
N ARG A 264 -26.75 6.86 -5.22
CA ARG A 264 -25.48 6.69 -4.50
C ARG A 264 -24.31 7.12 -5.39
N THR A 265 -23.28 7.71 -4.77
CA THR A 265 -22.04 8.05 -5.48
C THR A 265 -21.28 6.78 -5.85
N ALA A 266 -21.11 6.55 -7.15
CA ALA A 266 -20.41 5.39 -7.67
C ALA A 266 -18.89 5.60 -7.71
N VAL A 267 -18.14 4.51 -7.56
CA VAL A 267 -16.69 4.47 -7.75
C VAL A 267 -16.37 3.66 -9.02
N PRO A 268 -15.79 4.26 -10.06
CA PRO A 268 -15.38 3.52 -11.24
C PRO A 268 -14.10 2.73 -10.97
N VAL A 269 -14.06 1.48 -11.44
CA VAL A 269 -12.88 0.62 -11.50
C VAL A 269 -12.66 0.24 -12.96
N ARG A 270 -11.74 0.94 -13.61
CA ARG A 270 -11.45 0.75 -15.04
C ARG A 270 -10.55 -0.48 -15.26
N PRO A 271 -10.56 -1.08 -16.46
CA PRO A 271 -9.63 -2.15 -16.81
C PRO A 271 -8.18 -1.63 -16.84
N ASP A 272 -7.23 -2.55 -17.09
CA ASP A 272 -5.83 -2.19 -17.26
C ASP A 272 -5.66 -1.15 -18.39
N PRO A 273 -4.77 -0.15 -18.21
CA PRO A 273 -3.74 -0.03 -17.17
C PRO A 273 -4.18 0.67 -15.86
N ASP A 274 -5.42 1.14 -15.77
CA ASP A 274 -5.89 1.98 -14.66
C ASP A 274 -6.33 1.19 -13.42
N PHE A 275 -6.66 -0.10 -13.58
CA PHE A 275 -7.26 -0.96 -12.56
C PHE A 275 -6.62 -0.82 -11.18
N LYS A 276 -5.29 -0.90 -11.10
CA LYS A 276 -4.57 -0.83 -9.82
C LYS A 276 -4.80 0.50 -9.10
N ASN A 277 -4.74 1.61 -9.83
CA ASN A 277 -4.91 2.96 -9.25
C ASN A 277 -6.34 3.17 -8.77
N ASP A 278 -7.33 2.70 -9.53
CA ASP A 278 -8.74 2.83 -9.17
C ASP A 278 -9.08 1.97 -7.94
N ILE A 279 -8.50 0.78 -7.83
CA ILE A 279 -8.64 -0.07 -6.64
C ILE A 279 -7.97 0.55 -5.41
N GLU A 280 -6.79 1.13 -5.55
CA GLU A 280 -6.14 1.87 -4.45
C GLU A 280 -7.04 3.01 -3.94
N ARG A 281 -7.70 3.75 -4.85
CA ARG A 281 -8.67 4.79 -4.49
C ARG A 281 -9.91 4.22 -3.80
N LEU A 282 -10.42 3.08 -4.25
CA LEU A 282 -11.54 2.39 -3.59
C LEU A 282 -11.17 2.01 -2.15
N VAL A 283 -9.99 1.42 -1.94
CA VAL A 283 -9.51 1.05 -0.59
C VAL A 283 -9.38 2.28 0.31
N VAL A 284 -8.83 3.39 -0.20
CA VAL A 284 -8.76 4.65 0.56
C VAL A 284 -10.15 5.15 0.95
N THR A 285 -11.10 5.13 0.00
CA THR A 285 -12.49 5.56 0.23
C THR A 285 -13.17 4.72 1.32
N LEU A 286 -12.97 3.40 1.28
CA LEU A 286 -13.49 2.48 2.28
C LEU A 286 -12.90 2.75 3.67
N ARG A 287 -11.59 2.98 3.75
CA ARG A 287 -10.91 3.30 5.03
C ARG A 287 -11.39 4.63 5.63
N VAL A 288 -11.60 5.66 4.81
CA VAL A 288 -12.16 6.95 5.29
C VAL A 288 -13.60 6.77 5.80
N SER A 289 -14.37 5.89 5.16
CA SER A 289 -15.75 5.58 5.57
C SER A 289 -15.80 4.91 6.95
N GLN A 290 -14.79 4.10 7.29
CA GLN A 290 -14.63 3.50 8.61
C GLN A 290 -14.46 4.57 9.71
N GLU A 291 -13.71 5.64 9.44
CA GLU A 291 -13.44 6.71 10.42
C GLU A 291 -14.66 7.61 10.66
N HIS A 292 -15.55 7.73 9.67
CA HIS A 292 -16.76 8.54 9.75
C HIS A 292 -17.97 7.81 10.33
N GLN A 293 -17.89 6.49 10.56
CA GLN A 293 -18.90 5.81 11.37
C GLN A 293 -18.61 6.12 12.85
N PRO A 294 -19.44 6.94 13.54
CA PRO A 294 -19.30 7.09 14.97
C PRO A 294 -19.53 5.71 15.59
N GLY A 295 -18.56 5.25 16.37
CA GLY A 295 -18.41 3.85 16.80
C GLY A 295 -19.71 3.19 17.24
N GLY A 296 -19.85 1.92 16.84
CA GLY A 296 -20.92 0.98 17.18
C GLY A 296 -21.83 1.40 18.34
N ALA A 297 -22.92 2.08 17.99
CA ALA A 297 -24.11 2.03 18.81
C ALA A 297 -24.67 0.62 18.62
N ALA A 298 -24.36 -0.26 19.57
CA ALA A 298 -25.14 -1.45 19.81
C ALA A 298 -26.59 -1.01 20.05
N ILE A 299 -27.39 -0.99 18.99
CA ILE A 299 -28.84 -0.95 19.12
C ILE A 299 -29.23 -2.36 19.57
N LYS A 300 -29.19 -2.57 20.89
CA LYS A 300 -30.05 -3.58 21.51
C LYS A 300 -31.48 -3.06 21.42
N VAL A 301 -32.28 -3.64 20.54
CA VAL A 301 -33.72 -3.79 20.78
C VAL A 301 -33.95 -5.21 21.26
#